data_AF-A0A538TDX7-F1
#
_entry.id   AF-A0A538TDX7-F1
#
_cell.length_a   1.000
_cell.length_b   1.000
_cell.length_c   1.000
_cell.angle_alpha   90.00
_cell.angle_beta   90.00
_cell.angle_gamma   90.00
#
_symmetry.space_group_name_H-M   'P 1'
#
loop_
_entity.id
_entity.type
_entity.pdbx_description
1 polymer ?
#
loop_
_entity_poly.entity_id
_entity_poly.type
_entity_poly.pdbx_seq_one_letter_code
_entity_poly.pdbx_strand_id
1 'polypeptide(L)'
;GASWAGARAMTSTSGPGLSLMAEFAGYGYYAEIPAVIWDIQRIGPSTGLPTRTSQADLQFVHGLSHGDTRHPILLPGSVGECYEFAMKAFDLAERLQTPVFVLSDLDLGMNNWMSAPFVYPERPWDRGKVLREEDLAKLPRFERYRDVDGDGIPYRTLPGLADPKGAYFTRGSGHDEAARYTESPEAYARGMDRLAKKWETTRTLVPPPAIEHQEDAEVGLVAFGSTHWALVEARDQLRARGIPTGYLRLKAVPFTPHLVSFVKRYRRIYVVEQNRDGQMADMIRLEVPEEASRVRSVRHYTGLPIDALSVTEEIVRQEGAPVAPVAAGASR
;
A
#
# COMPACT_ATOMS: atom_id res chain seq x y z
N GLY A 1 -12.86 -17.42 -2.72
CA GLY A 1 -13.16 -18.65 -3.50
C GLY A 1 -11.90 -19.25 -4.09
N ALA A 2 -11.55 -18.90 -5.32
CA ALA A 2 -10.40 -19.47 -6.05
C ALA A 2 -9.08 -19.47 -5.26
N SER A 3 -8.78 -18.40 -4.53
CA SER A 3 -7.57 -18.33 -3.69
C SER A 3 -7.54 -19.30 -2.52
N TRP A 4 -8.69 -19.56 -1.91
CA TRP A 4 -8.81 -20.59 -0.88
C TRP A 4 -8.57 -22.00 -1.45
N ALA A 5 -8.97 -22.23 -2.71
CA ALA A 5 -8.64 -23.45 -3.44
C ALA A 5 -7.17 -23.55 -3.91
N GLY A 6 -6.35 -22.52 -3.65
CA GLY A 6 -4.92 -22.52 -3.95
C GLY A 6 -4.51 -21.84 -5.26
N ALA A 7 -5.46 -21.26 -6.01
CA ALA A 7 -5.14 -20.46 -7.19
C ALA A 7 -4.67 -19.05 -6.81
N ARG A 8 -3.75 -18.46 -7.58
CA ARG A 8 -3.50 -17.01 -7.50
C ARG A 8 -4.64 -16.28 -8.17
N ALA A 9 -5.45 -15.56 -7.40
CA ALA A 9 -6.65 -14.88 -7.90
C ALA A 9 -6.56 -13.37 -7.66
N MET A 10 -6.94 -12.60 -8.67
CA MET A 10 -7.03 -11.14 -8.59
C MET A 10 -8.31 -10.59 -9.18
N THR A 11 -8.60 -9.34 -8.85
CA THR A 11 -9.57 -8.50 -9.55
C THR A 11 -9.00 -7.09 -9.72
N SER A 12 -9.64 -6.30 -10.58
CA SER A 12 -9.35 -4.87 -10.76
C SER A 12 -10.63 -4.06 -10.69
N THR A 13 -10.60 -2.92 -10.03
CA THR A 13 -11.75 -2.04 -9.84
C THR A 13 -11.29 -0.59 -9.62
N SER A 14 -12.21 0.27 -9.19
CA SER A 14 -11.95 1.63 -8.74
C SER A 14 -12.76 1.92 -7.46
N GLY A 15 -12.63 3.10 -6.86
CA GLY A 15 -13.30 3.50 -5.60
C GLY A 15 -14.73 2.98 -5.38
N PRO A 16 -15.70 3.18 -6.32
CA PRO A 16 -17.07 2.68 -6.13
C PRO A 16 -17.17 1.16 -6.01
N GLY A 17 -16.34 0.42 -6.74
CA GLY A 17 -16.33 -1.04 -6.66
C GLY A 17 -15.64 -1.52 -5.39
N LEU A 18 -14.63 -0.82 -4.88
CA LEU A 18 -14.06 -1.11 -3.55
C LEU A 18 -15.09 -0.95 -2.44
N SER A 19 -15.96 0.06 -2.50
CA SER A 19 -17.07 0.21 -1.55
C SER A 19 -17.95 -1.03 -1.47
N LEU A 20 -18.20 -1.70 -2.60
CA LEU A 20 -18.99 -2.94 -2.66
C LEU A 20 -18.20 -4.17 -2.18
N MET A 21 -16.87 -4.14 -2.30
CA MET A 21 -15.98 -5.24 -1.91
C MET A 21 -15.59 -5.21 -0.42
N ALA A 22 -15.97 -4.16 0.33
CA ALA A 22 -15.52 -3.94 1.71
C ALA A 22 -15.82 -5.13 2.65
N GLU A 23 -17.00 -5.76 2.53
CA GLU A 23 -17.35 -6.94 3.35
C GLU A 23 -16.38 -8.10 3.08
N PHE A 24 -16.13 -8.42 1.81
CA PHE A 24 -15.24 -9.52 1.43
C PHE A 24 -13.76 -9.22 1.69
N ALA A 25 -13.35 -7.95 1.66
CA ALA A 25 -12.01 -7.55 2.11
C ALA A 25 -11.81 -7.85 3.60
N GLY A 26 -12.79 -7.52 4.44
CA GLY A 26 -12.78 -7.87 5.86
C GLY A 26 -12.80 -9.38 6.10
N TYR A 27 -13.64 -10.12 5.36
CA TYR A 27 -13.64 -11.58 5.40
C TYR A 27 -12.28 -12.17 5.02
N GLY A 28 -11.66 -11.69 3.93
CA GLY A 28 -10.34 -12.15 3.49
C GLY A 28 -9.23 -11.87 4.50
N TYR A 29 -9.28 -10.72 5.19
CA TYR A 29 -8.37 -10.36 6.26
C TYR A 29 -8.48 -11.32 7.45
N TYR A 30 -9.70 -11.55 7.95
CA TYR A 30 -9.91 -12.36 9.15
C TYR A 30 -9.77 -13.86 8.89
N ALA A 31 -10.21 -14.33 7.72
CA ALA A 31 -10.07 -15.73 7.29
C ALA A 31 -8.65 -16.06 6.79
N GLU A 32 -7.79 -15.06 6.64
CA GLU A 32 -6.44 -15.16 6.08
C GLU A 32 -6.40 -15.80 4.68
N ILE A 33 -7.21 -15.25 3.78
CA ILE A 33 -7.30 -15.68 2.39
C ILE A 33 -6.52 -14.68 1.52
N PRO A 34 -5.48 -15.13 0.79
CA PRO A 34 -4.75 -14.25 -0.13
C PRO A 34 -5.67 -13.71 -1.21
N ALA A 35 -5.53 -12.44 -1.58
CA ALA A 35 -6.16 -11.90 -2.78
C ALA A 35 -5.36 -10.69 -3.25
N VAL A 36 -5.35 -10.42 -4.55
CA VAL A 36 -4.80 -9.18 -5.09
C VAL A 36 -5.94 -8.35 -5.66
N ILE A 37 -6.06 -7.11 -5.20
CA ILE A 37 -7.09 -6.18 -5.65
C ILE A 37 -6.40 -4.93 -6.20
N TRP A 38 -6.53 -4.72 -7.50
CA TRP A 38 -6.07 -3.49 -8.13
C TRP A 38 -7.13 -2.42 -8.02
N ASP A 39 -6.78 -1.30 -7.41
CA ASP A 39 -7.58 -0.10 -7.39
C ASP A 39 -6.97 0.92 -8.33
N ILE A 40 -7.63 1.15 -9.45
CA ILE A 40 -7.28 2.20 -10.40
C ILE A 40 -8.06 3.44 -9.99
N GLN A 41 -7.43 4.25 -9.14
CA GLN A 41 -8.09 5.38 -8.50
C GLN A 41 -8.50 6.45 -9.51
N ARG A 42 -9.71 6.96 -9.33
CA ARG A 42 -10.30 8.05 -10.10
C ARG A 42 -10.95 9.04 -9.14
N ILE A 43 -11.33 10.21 -9.64
CA ILE A 43 -12.09 11.16 -8.82
C ILE A 43 -13.40 10.54 -8.36
N GLY A 44 -13.57 10.48 -7.04
CA GLY A 44 -14.85 10.35 -6.34
C GLY A 44 -15.36 11.70 -5.80
N PRO A 45 -16.31 11.72 -4.85
CA PRO A 45 -17.04 10.57 -4.28
C PRO A 45 -18.12 10.03 -5.23
N SER A 46 -18.69 8.86 -4.91
CA SER A 46 -19.73 8.21 -5.73
C SER A 46 -19.24 8.00 -7.17
N THR A 47 -20.07 8.26 -8.19
CA THR A 47 -19.65 8.22 -9.60
C THR A 47 -18.44 9.14 -9.87
N GLY A 48 -18.38 10.27 -9.17
CA GLY A 48 -17.34 11.28 -9.32
C GLY A 48 -17.11 11.69 -10.77
N LEU A 49 -15.84 11.77 -11.19
CA LEU A 49 -15.46 12.02 -12.58
C LEU A 49 -14.73 10.78 -13.12
N PRO A 50 -15.45 9.87 -13.82
CA PRO A 50 -14.93 8.58 -14.27
C PRO A 50 -13.63 8.58 -15.08
N THR A 51 -13.32 9.70 -15.72
CA THR A 51 -12.21 9.87 -16.66
C THR A 51 -11.14 10.81 -16.11
N ARG A 52 -11.13 11.09 -14.80
CA ARG A 52 -10.20 12.03 -14.15
C ARG A 52 -9.44 11.35 -13.02
N THR A 53 -8.14 11.56 -12.99
CA THR A 53 -7.21 10.91 -12.06
C THR A 53 -7.34 11.47 -10.64
N SER A 54 -7.10 10.62 -9.64
CA SER A 54 -7.06 11.00 -8.22
C SER A 54 -6.28 9.96 -7.43
N GLN A 55 -5.85 10.33 -6.22
CA GLN A 55 -5.23 9.44 -5.25
C GLN A 55 -5.92 9.61 -3.88
N ALA A 56 -7.23 9.44 -3.86
CA ALA A 56 -8.11 9.77 -2.73
C ALA A 56 -8.74 8.55 -2.03
N ASP A 57 -8.29 7.32 -2.34
CA ASP A 57 -8.84 6.10 -1.74
C ASP A 57 -7.91 5.48 -0.68
N LEU A 58 -6.77 6.13 -0.36
CA LEU A 58 -5.71 5.62 0.52
C LEU A 58 -6.19 5.23 1.92
N GLN A 59 -6.77 6.17 2.66
CA GLN A 59 -7.22 5.92 4.04
C GLN A 59 -8.37 4.91 4.06
N PHE A 60 -9.26 4.99 3.07
CA PHE A 60 -10.39 4.08 2.91
C PHE A 60 -9.91 2.64 2.68
N VAL A 61 -8.93 2.44 1.79
CA VAL A 61 -8.36 1.12 1.52
C VAL A 61 -7.55 0.61 2.70
N HIS A 62 -6.79 1.48 3.38
CA HIS A 62 -5.96 1.10 4.51
C HIS A 62 -6.78 0.44 5.63
N GLY A 63 -7.95 1.00 5.95
CA GLY A 63 -8.89 0.46 6.94
C GLY A 63 -10.15 -0.15 6.33
N LEU A 64 -10.08 -0.70 5.11
CA LEU A 64 -11.26 -1.18 4.39
C LEU A 64 -11.97 -2.31 5.13
N SER A 65 -13.25 -2.12 5.43
CA SER A 65 -14.18 -2.98 6.19
C SER A 65 -14.40 -2.53 7.64
N HIS A 66 -15.34 -3.19 8.30
CA HIS A 66 -15.65 -2.96 9.71
C HIS A 66 -14.70 -3.77 10.61
N GLY A 67 -14.54 -3.30 11.86
CA GLY A 67 -13.58 -3.86 12.81
C GLY A 67 -12.15 -3.38 12.60
N ASP A 68 -11.21 -3.94 13.36
CA ASP A 68 -9.80 -3.53 13.32
C ASP A 68 -9.05 -4.21 12.17
N THR A 69 -9.14 -3.59 10.98
CA THR A 69 -8.47 -4.06 9.76
C THR A 69 -7.34 -3.14 9.34
N ARG A 70 -6.26 -3.71 8.84
CA ARG A 70 -5.14 -3.00 8.21
C ARG A 70 -4.68 -3.76 6.98
N HIS A 71 -4.90 -3.19 5.81
CA HIS A 71 -4.54 -3.85 4.56
C HIS A 71 -3.19 -3.35 4.03
N PRO A 72 -2.30 -4.26 3.57
CA PRO A 72 -1.10 -3.87 2.85
C PRO A 72 -1.46 -3.25 1.50
N ILE A 73 -0.81 -2.13 1.17
CA ILE A 73 -1.02 -1.38 -0.07
C ILE A 73 0.31 -1.25 -0.79
N LEU A 74 0.35 -1.57 -2.08
CA LEU A 74 1.46 -1.27 -2.98
C LEU A 74 1.14 -0.04 -3.83
N LEU A 75 2.14 0.83 -4.03
CA LEU A 75 2.00 2.15 -4.66
C LEU A 75 2.95 2.26 -5.85
N PRO A 76 2.64 1.64 -7.01
CA PRO A 76 3.49 1.72 -8.19
C PRO A 76 3.53 3.15 -8.74
N GLY A 77 4.71 3.65 -9.08
CA GLY A 77 4.90 5.00 -9.62
C GLY A 77 5.11 5.07 -11.14
N SER A 78 5.13 3.94 -11.83
CA SER A 78 5.35 3.86 -13.28
C SER A 78 4.75 2.60 -13.86
N VAL A 79 4.58 2.53 -15.19
CA VAL A 79 4.12 1.30 -15.87
C VAL A 79 5.08 0.12 -15.65
N GLY A 80 6.38 0.37 -15.58
CA GLY A 80 7.37 -0.67 -15.26
C GLY A 80 7.17 -1.22 -13.83
N GLU A 81 6.86 -0.36 -12.88
CA GLU A 81 6.52 -0.81 -11.52
C GLU A 81 5.14 -1.45 -11.44
N CYS A 82 4.16 -1.06 -12.27
CA CYS A 82 2.90 -1.77 -12.36
C CYS A 82 3.13 -3.23 -12.80
N TYR A 83 4.02 -3.45 -13.78
CA TYR A 83 4.44 -4.79 -14.19
C TYR A 83 5.12 -5.56 -13.04
N GLU A 84 6.10 -4.96 -12.37
CA GLU A 84 6.80 -5.60 -11.23
C GLU A 84 5.83 -5.93 -10.09
N PHE A 85 4.95 -4.98 -9.74
CA PHE A 85 4.04 -5.09 -8.61
C PHE A 85 2.88 -6.03 -8.87
N ALA A 86 2.53 -6.30 -10.13
CA ALA A 86 1.58 -7.37 -10.47
C ALA A 86 2.04 -8.73 -9.95
N MET A 87 3.34 -9.03 -10.08
CA MET A 87 3.91 -10.27 -9.55
C MET A 87 4.13 -10.19 -8.04
N LYS A 88 4.71 -9.08 -7.57
CA LYS A 88 5.03 -8.89 -6.16
C LYS A 88 3.80 -8.88 -5.26
N ALA A 89 2.67 -8.36 -5.73
CA ALA A 89 1.41 -8.40 -5.00
C ALA A 89 0.95 -9.83 -4.72
N PHE A 90 1.12 -10.76 -5.67
CA PHE A 90 0.78 -12.17 -5.45
C PHE A 90 1.72 -12.85 -4.47
N ASP A 91 3.02 -12.62 -4.60
CA ASP A 91 4.02 -13.17 -3.67
C ASP A 91 3.76 -12.66 -2.24
N LEU A 92 3.49 -11.36 -2.10
CA LEU A 92 3.15 -10.74 -0.82
C LEU A 92 1.83 -11.27 -0.27
N ALA A 93 0.78 -11.36 -1.09
CA ALA A 93 -0.52 -11.87 -0.67
C ALA A 93 -0.42 -13.33 -0.19
N GLU A 94 0.30 -14.20 -0.91
CA GLU A 94 0.48 -15.59 -0.50
C GLU A 94 1.37 -15.75 0.74
N ARG A 95 2.42 -14.93 0.86
CA ARG A 95 3.29 -14.92 2.04
C ARG A 95 2.54 -14.48 3.29
N LEU A 96 1.81 -13.36 3.20
CA LEU A 96 1.06 -12.76 4.32
C LEU A 96 -0.33 -13.38 4.54
N GLN A 97 -0.82 -14.14 3.57
CA GLN A 97 -2.14 -14.76 3.56
C GLN A 97 -3.24 -13.73 3.87
N THR A 98 -3.24 -12.62 3.13
CA THR A 98 -4.18 -11.52 3.33
C THR A 98 -4.49 -10.85 1.98
N PRO A 99 -5.62 -10.13 1.85
CA PRO A 99 -5.82 -9.24 0.72
C PRO A 99 -4.71 -8.19 0.66
N VAL A 100 -4.08 -8.05 -0.51
CA VAL A 100 -3.10 -7.01 -0.83
C VAL A 100 -3.71 -6.12 -1.90
N PHE A 101 -3.67 -4.81 -1.66
CA PHE A 101 -4.18 -3.81 -2.58
C PHE A 101 -3.04 -3.20 -3.37
N VAL A 102 -3.26 -2.96 -4.66
CA VAL A 102 -2.34 -2.19 -5.50
C VAL A 102 -3.07 -0.94 -5.93
N LEU A 103 -2.67 0.20 -5.38
CA LEU A 103 -3.28 1.49 -5.63
C LEU A 103 -2.49 2.20 -6.73
N SER A 104 -3.00 2.10 -7.96
CA SER A 104 -2.60 2.94 -9.08
C SER A 104 -3.60 4.08 -9.22
N ASP A 105 -3.41 4.94 -10.21
CA ASP A 105 -4.34 5.99 -10.58
C ASP A 105 -4.69 5.90 -12.07
N LEU A 106 -5.74 6.61 -12.50
CA LEU A 106 -6.17 6.61 -13.90
C LEU A 106 -5.12 7.15 -14.86
N ASP A 107 -4.19 7.98 -14.40
CA ASP A 107 -3.13 8.50 -15.26
C ASP A 107 -2.21 7.36 -15.73
N LEU A 108 -1.76 6.51 -14.81
CA LEU A 108 -1.04 5.27 -15.17
C LEU A 108 -1.95 4.20 -15.78
N GLY A 109 -3.23 4.17 -15.41
CA GLY A 109 -4.18 3.11 -15.80
C GLY A 109 -4.83 3.27 -17.18
N MET A 110 -4.90 4.50 -17.73
CA MET A 110 -5.55 4.78 -19.01
C MET A 110 -4.64 5.40 -20.08
N ASN A 111 -3.53 6.04 -19.69
CA ASN A 111 -2.65 6.72 -20.66
C ASN A 111 -1.50 5.83 -21.12
N ASN A 112 -0.94 6.15 -22.29
CA ASN A 112 0.27 5.51 -22.79
C ASN A 112 1.50 6.16 -22.16
N TRP A 113 2.28 5.35 -21.45
CA TRP A 113 3.56 5.75 -20.86
C TRP A 113 4.72 5.02 -21.53
N MET A 114 5.81 5.74 -21.76
CA MET A 114 7.05 5.11 -22.17
C MET A 114 7.63 4.30 -21.01
N SER A 115 8.16 3.12 -21.33
CA SER A 115 8.84 2.27 -20.36
C SER A 115 10.04 1.59 -21.00
N ALA A 116 11.03 1.26 -20.17
CA ALA A 116 12.05 0.32 -20.57
C ALA A 116 11.40 -1.06 -20.85
N PRO A 117 12.01 -1.90 -21.69
CA PRO A 117 11.53 -3.26 -21.89
C PRO A 117 11.35 -4.01 -20.57
N PHE A 118 10.26 -4.73 -20.42
CA PHE A 118 9.99 -5.50 -19.21
C PHE A 118 10.96 -6.66 -19.07
N VAL A 119 11.45 -6.85 -17.84
CA VAL A 119 12.33 -7.97 -17.48
C VAL A 119 11.46 -9.07 -16.87
N TYR A 120 11.42 -10.22 -17.52
CA TYR A 120 10.69 -11.38 -17.00
C TYR A 120 11.36 -11.92 -15.74
N PRO A 121 10.58 -12.35 -14.73
CA PRO A 121 11.14 -12.92 -13.52
C PRO A 121 11.80 -14.27 -13.80
N GLU A 122 13.02 -14.45 -13.30
CA GLU A 122 13.72 -15.75 -13.36
C GLU A 122 13.43 -16.63 -12.15
N ARG A 123 13.00 -16.03 -11.04
CA ARG A 123 12.78 -16.72 -9.77
C ARG A 123 11.40 -17.39 -9.76
N PRO A 124 11.27 -18.56 -9.13
CA PRO A 124 9.97 -19.17 -8.92
C PRO A 124 9.11 -18.29 -7.99
N TRP A 125 7.80 -18.44 -8.14
CA TRP A 125 6.81 -17.72 -7.34
C TRP A 125 6.90 -18.06 -5.85
N ASP A 126 6.76 -17.05 -5.01
CA ASP A 126 6.69 -17.26 -3.57
C ASP A 126 5.27 -17.70 -3.15
N ARG A 127 5.11 -18.99 -2.86
CA ARG A 127 3.82 -19.55 -2.40
C ARG A 127 3.53 -19.29 -0.92
N GLY A 128 4.48 -18.73 -0.17
CA GLY A 128 4.39 -18.55 1.27
C GLY A 128 4.54 -19.86 2.06
N LYS A 129 3.98 -19.89 3.26
CA LYS A 129 4.02 -21.03 4.18
C LYS A 129 2.96 -22.08 3.84
N VAL A 130 3.13 -22.80 2.74
CA VAL A 130 2.23 -23.88 2.31
C VAL A 130 2.82 -25.24 2.67
N LEU A 131 2.11 -26.01 3.49
CA LEU A 131 2.47 -27.38 3.81
C LEU A 131 2.03 -28.34 2.70
N ARG A 132 2.93 -29.25 2.33
CA ARG A 132 2.65 -30.37 1.42
C ARG A 132 2.42 -31.64 2.22
N GLU A 133 2.05 -32.72 1.52
CA GLU A 133 1.80 -34.04 2.10
C GLU A 133 2.96 -34.52 3.00
N GLU A 134 4.19 -34.38 2.51
CA GLU A 134 5.41 -34.77 3.22
C GLU A 134 5.67 -33.96 4.49
N ASP A 135 5.21 -32.70 4.54
CA ASP A 135 5.35 -31.84 5.70
C ASP A 135 4.31 -32.21 6.75
N LEU A 136 3.06 -32.46 6.33
CA LEU A 136 1.97 -32.88 7.21
C LEU A 136 2.22 -34.23 7.88
N ALA A 137 2.87 -35.16 7.18
CA ALA A 137 3.24 -36.47 7.73
C ALA A 137 4.16 -36.35 8.96
N LYS A 138 4.98 -35.28 9.03
CA LYS A 138 5.92 -35.03 10.13
C LYS A 138 5.27 -34.33 11.33
N LEU A 139 4.09 -33.74 11.15
CA LEU A 139 3.42 -32.99 12.21
C LEU A 139 2.49 -33.90 13.02
N PRO A 140 2.47 -33.78 14.36
CA PRO A 140 1.52 -34.55 15.18
C PRO A 140 0.08 -34.08 14.95
N ARG A 141 -0.12 -32.78 14.72
CA ARG A 141 -1.41 -32.15 14.39
C ARG A 141 -1.18 -30.87 13.58
N PHE A 142 -2.20 -30.45 12.85
CA PHE A 142 -2.21 -29.17 12.12
C PHE A 142 -3.27 -28.24 12.71
N GLU A 143 -2.92 -26.97 12.87
CA GLU A 143 -3.77 -25.92 13.41
C GLU A 143 -3.60 -24.68 12.53
N ARG A 144 -4.61 -24.39 11.69
CA ARG A 144 -4.54 -23.40 10.59
C ARG A 144 -4.09 -22.00 11.03
N TYR A 145 -4.44 -21.58 12.24
CA TYR A 145 -4.21 -20.22 12.73
C TYR A 145 -3.15 -20.16 13.84
N ARG A 146 -2.41 -21.26 14.06
CA ARG A 146 -1.30 -21.29 15.02
C ARG A 146 -0.04 -20.66 14.43
N ASP A 147 0.44 -19.60 15.06
CA ASP A 147 1.77 -19.04 14.82
C ASP A 147 2.82 -19.88 15.57
N VAL A 148 3.64 -20.62 14.82
CA VAL A 148 4.72 -21.46 15.38
C VAL A 148 6.11 -20.83 15.25
N ASP A 149 6.27 -19.88 14.32
CA ASP A 149 7.56 -19.23 14.03
C ASP A 149 7.70 -17.88 14.75
N GLY A 150 6.60 -17.37 15.28
CA GLY A 150 6.59 -16.11 16.00
C GLY A 150 6.62 -14.90 15.05
N ASP A 151 6.11 -15.00 13.83
CA ASP A 151 6.02 -13.89 12.86
C ASP A 151 4.56 -13.49 12.55
N GLY A 152 3.59 -14.08 13.26
CA GLY A 152 2.16 -13.85 13.04
C GLY A 152 1.60 -14.52 11.78
N ILE A 153 2.42 -15.20 10.98
CA ILE A 153 2.03 -15.85 9.73
C ILE A 153 1.99 -17.37 9.96
N PRO A 154 0.81 -17.97 10.09
CA PRO A 154 0.69 -19.41 10.29
C PRO A 154 0.98 -20.18 9.01
N TYR A 155 1.16 -21.50 9.12
CA TYR A 155 1.18 -22.38 7.96
C TYR A 155 -0.25 -22.64 7.45
N ARG A 156 -0.39 -22.84 6.13
CA ARG A 156 -1.66 -23.25 5.50
C ARG A 156 -1.50 -24.52 4.68
N THR A 157 -2.61 -25.20 4.49
CA THR A 157 -2.76 -26.30 3.55
C THR A 157 -3.65 -25.85 2.40
N LEU A 158 -3.61 -26.59 1.28
CA LEU A 158 -4.53 -26.38 0.16
C LEU A 158 -5.53 -27.56 0.09
N PRO A 159 -6.76 -27.33 -0.37
CA PRO A 159 -7.70 -28.42 -0.59
C PRO A 159 -7.15 -29.49 -1.54
N GLY A 160 -7.50 -30.75 -1.29
CA GLY A 160 -7.11 -31.89 -2.14
C GLY A 160 -5.92 -32.72 -1.64
N LEU A 161 -5.44 -32.47 -0.42
CA LEU A 161 -4.46 -33.34 0.27
C LEU A 161 -5.10 -34.68 0.66
N ALA A 162 -4.31 -35.75 0.69
CA ALA A 162 -4.80 -37.09 1.01
C ALA A 162 -4.90 -37.32 2.53
N ASP A 163 -3.97 -36.75 3.31
CA ASP A 163 -3.97 -36.79 4.77
C ASP A 163 -5.07 -35.88 5.34
N PRO A 164 -6.08 -36.44 6.03
CA PRO A 164 -7.18 -35.66 6.60
C PRO A 164 -6.73 -34.66 7.67
N LYS A 165 -5.51 -34.80 8.23
CA LYS A 165 -4.93 -33.85 9.19
C LYS A 165 -4.82 -32.44 8.62
N GLY A 166 -4.64 -32.30 7.31
CA GLY A 166 -4.56 -31.00 6.65
C GLY A 166 -5.91 -30.30 6.44
N ALA A 167 -7.03 -30.94 6.77
CA ALA A 167 -8.36 -30.39 6.53
C ALA A 167 -8.74 -29.34 7.59
N TYR A 168 -9.36 -28.25 7.13
CA TYR A 168 -9.92 -27.22 8.01
C TYR A 168 -11.07 -26.47 7.32
N PHE A 169 -11.93 -25.84 8.13
CA PHE A 169 -12.98 -24.94 7.64
C PHE A 169 -12.59 -23.50 7.92
N THR A 170 -12.62 -22.67 6.88
CA THR A 170 -12.42 -21.22 7.03
C THR A 170 -13.76 -20.54 7.30
N ARG A 171 -13.77 -19.50 8.15
CA ARG A 171 -15.00 -18.81 8.57
C ARG A 171 -14.72 -17.32 8.77
N GLY A 172 -15.78 -16.52 8.67
CA GLY A 172 -15.73 -15.09 9.02
C GLY A 172 -16.13 -14.84 10.49
N SER A 173 -16.58 -15.87 11.18
CA SER A 173 -16.92 -15.84 12.60
C SER A 173 -15.74 -16.26 13.47
N GLY A 174 -15.87 -16.02 14.77
CA GLY A 174 -14.85 -16.34 15.77
C GLY A 174 -14.32 -17.76 15.64
N HIS A 175 -12.99 -17.90 15.68
CA HIS A 175 -12.32 -19.18 15.52
C HIS A 175 -11.06 -19.28 16.40
N ASP A 176 -10.75 -20.50 16.82
CA ASP A 176 -9.52 -20.82 17.54
C ASP A 176 -8.37 -21.16 16.58
N GLU A 177 -7.21 -21.51 17.14
CA GLU A 177 -6.01 -21.86 16.38
C GLU A 177 -6.23 -23.05 15.42
N ALA A 178 -7.15 -23.95 15.76
CA ALA A 178 -7.52 -25.12 14.97
C ALA A 178 -8.64 -24.84 13.93
N ALA A 179 -9.00 -23.57 13.72
CA ALA A 179 -10.10 -23.13 12.87
C ALA A 179 -11.49 -23.61 13.30
N ARG A 180 -11.66 -23.98 14.59
CA ARG A 180 -12.97 -24.36 15.14
C ARG A 180 -13.71 -23.12 15.59
N TYR A 181 -15.03 -23.15 15.41
CA TYR A 181 -15.89 -22.07 15.87
C TYR A 181 -15.76 -21.86 17.38
N THR A 182 -15.66 -20.60 17.81
CA THR A 182 -15.64 -20.23 19.21
C THR A 182 -16.11 -18.79 19.40
N GLU A 183 -16.74 -18.52 20.54
CA GLU A 183 -17.08 -17.18 21.03
C GLU A 183 -16.25 -16.81 22.26
N SER A 184 -15.19 -17.57 22.57
CA SER A 184 -14.31 -17.27 23.70
C SER A 184 -13.63 -15.91 23.49
N PRO A 185 -13.73 -14.98 24.46
CA PRO A 185 -13.08 -13.68 24.36
C PRO A 185 -11.56 -13.80 24.30
N GLU A 186 -10.98 -14.78 25.00
CA GLU A 186 -9.53 -15.01 25.01
C GLU A 186 -9.04 -15.53 23.65
N ALA A 187 -9.79 -16.43 23.00
CA ALA A 187 -9.44 -16.93 21.68
C ALA A 187 -9.51 -15.82 20.63
N TYR A 188 -10.56 -15.00 20.68
CA TYR A 188 -10.70 -13.85 19.79
C TYR A 188 -9.54 -12.85 19.97
N ALA A 189 -9.22 -12.47 21.21
CA ALA A 189 -8.13 -11.54 21.51
C ALA A 189 -6.78 -12.05 20.99
N ARG A 190 -6.43 -13.33 21.24
CA ARG A 190 -5.19 -13.93 20.71
C ARG A 190 -5.13 -13.90 19.18
N GLY A 191 -6.25 -14.16 18.52
CA GLY A 191 -6.35 -14.09 17.06
C GLY A 191 -6.06 -12.69 16.53
N MET A 192 -6.67 -11.67 17.12
CA MET A 192 -6.47 -10.26 16.74
C MET A 192 -5.06 -9.77 17.05
N ASP A 193 -4.50 -10.11 18.22
CA ASP A 193 -3.13 -9.76 18.60
C ASP A 193 -2.10 -10.38 17.65
N ARG A 194 -2.33 -11.62 17.20
CA ARG A 194 -1.50 -12.27 16.17
C ARG A 194 -1.58 -11.53 14.83
N LEU A 195 -2.76 -11.07 14.42
CA LEU A 195 -2.91 -10.28 13.18
C LEU A 195 -2.18 -8.93 13.29
N ALA A 196 -2.20 -8.29 14.45
CA ALA A 196 -1.39 -7.09 14.72
C ALA A 196 0.11 -7.39 14.63
N LYS A 197 0.57 -8.54 15.14
CA LYS A 197 1.96 -8.99 14.98
C LYS A 197 2.33 -9.25 13.52
N LYS A 198 1.42 -9.85 12.73
CA LYS A 198 1.59 -10.05 11.29
C LYS A 198 1.77 -8.73 10.54
N TRP A 199 1.12 -7.66 10.98
CA TRP A 199 1.30 -6.31 10.44
C TRP A 199 2.73 -5.80 10.62
N GLU A 200 3.35 -6.06 11.77
CA GLU A 200 4.75 -5.70 12.01
C GLU A 200 5.71 -6.53 11.14
N THR A 201 5.45 -7.83 10.96
CA THR A 201 6.20 -8.64 9.98
C THR A 201 6.02 -8.10 8.56
N THR A 202 4.82 -7.64 8.20
CA THR A 202 4.53 -7.06 6.87
C THR A 202 5.43 -5.86 6.56
N ARG A 203 5.74 -5.01 7.55
CA ARG A 203 6.68 -3.88 7.40
C ARG A 203 8.06 -4.29 6.89
N THR A 204 8.49 -5.53 7.16
CA THR A 204 9.78 -6.06 6.74
C THR A 204 9.77 -6.68 5.34
N LEU A 205 8.57 -6.99 4.82
CA LEU A 205 8.38 -7.72 3.56
C LEU A 205 7.94 -6.81 2.41
N VAL A 206 7.31 -5.68 2.71
CA VAL A 206 6.92 -4.71 1.68
C VAL A 206 8.14 -4.05 1.03
N PRO A 207 8.04 -3.62 -0.24
CA PRO A 207 9.10 -2.86 -0.89
C PRO A 207 9.51 -1.63 -0.07
N PRO A 208 10.81 -1.43 0.21
CA PRO A 208 11.27 -0.23 0.87
C PRO A 208 11.05 1.00 -0.03
N PRO A 209 10.93 2.21 0.54
CA PRO A 209 10.86 3.43 -0.24
C PRO A 209 12.18 3.68 -0.99
N ALA A 210 12.11 4.40 -2.11
CA ALA A 210 13.29 4.95 -2.77
C ALA A 210 13.66 6.28 -2.10
N ILE A 211 14.94 6.48 -1.74
CA ILE A 211 15.37 7.63 -0.94
C ILE A 211 16.58 8.27 -1.60
N GLU A 212 16.55 9.59 -1.72
CA GLU A 212 17.70 10.40 -2.11
C GLU A 212 17.90 11.48 -1.05
N HIS A 213 19.04 11.41 -0.36
CA HIS A 213 19.41 12.42 0.61
C HIS A 213 20.15 13.57 -0.07
N GLN A 214 19.87 14.77 0.42
CA GLN A 214 20.65 15.98 0.13
C GLN A 214 21.13 16.54 1.48
N GLU A 215 22.44 16.73 1.64
CA GLU A 215 23.05 17.11 2.92
C GLU A 215 22.65 18.53 3.35
N ASP A 216 22.66 19.48 2.41
CA ASP A 216 22.33 20.89 2.67
C ASP A 216 20.80 21.18 2.64
N ALA A 217 19.96 20.15 2.54
CA ALA A 217 18.52 20.32 2.46
C ALA A 217 17.87 20.37 3.84
N GLU A 218 17.12 21.44 4.12
CA GLU A 218 16.25 21.50 5.30
C GLU A 218 14.83 20.97 5.03
N VAL A 219 14.51 20.69 3.77
CA VAL A 219 13.19 20.27 3.29
C VAL A 219 13.26 18.86 2.72
N GLY A 220 12.34 17.99 3.13
CA GLY A 220 12.13 16.67 2.54
C GLY A 220 10.84 16.61 1.76
N LEU A 221 10.86 16.03 0.56
CA LEU A 221 9.67 15.77 -0.25
C LEU A 221 9.30 14.29 -0.18
N VAL A 222 8.01 14.00 0.01
CA VAL A 222 7.46 12.65 -0.01
C VAL A 222 6.51 12.51 -1.19
N ALA A 223 6.79 11.53 -2.05
CA ALA A 223 5.99 11.15 -3.21
C ALA A 223 5.44 9.73 -3.07
N PHE A 224 4.39 9.43 -3.83
CA PHE A 224 3.91 8.07 -4.08
C PHE A 224 3.11 8.04 -5.38
N GLY A 225 2.94 6.85 -5.97
CA GLY A 225 2.21 6.73 -7.23
C GLY A 225 2.81 7.57 -8.37
N SER A 226 1.96 7.99 -9.31
CA SER A 226 2.34 8.85 -10.45
C SER A 226 2.93 10.21 -10.06
N THR A 227 2.63 10.70 -8.84
CA THR A 227 3.15 11.97 -8.30
C THR A 227 4.69 12.03 -8.28
N HIS A 228 5.36 10.88 -8.32
CA HIS A 228 6.81 10.78 -8.52
C HIS A 228 7.34 11.72 -9.63
N TRP A 229 6.71 11.69 -10.81
CA TRP A 229 7.25 12.34 -12.00
C TRP A 229 7.22 13.86 -11.90
N ALA A 230 6.11 14.41 -11.41
CA ALA A 230 6.01 15.85 -11.15
C ALA A 230 7.03 16.30 -10.09
N LEU A 231 7.32 15.45 -9.10
CA LEU A 231 8.27 15.81 -8.04
C LEU A 231 9.72 15.78 -8.50
N VAL A 232 10.08 14.91 -9.44
CA VAL A 232 11.44 14.92 -10.01
C VAL A 232 11.71 16.28 -10.65
N GLU A 233 10.79 16.78 -11.47
CA GLU A 233 10.92 18.10 -12.09
C GLU A 233 10.78 19.25 -11.08
N ALA A 234 9.85 19.16 -10.12
CA ALA A 234 9.69 20.18 -9.08
C ALA A 234 10.95 20.33 -8.21
N ARG A 235 11.72 19.25 -7.99
CA ARG A 235 13.01 19.32 -7.28
C ARG A 235 14.04 20.17 -8.03
N ASP A 236 14.08 20.08 -9.35
CA ASP A 236 14.97 20.91 -10.16
C ASP A 236 14.54 22.39 -10.12
N GLN A 237 13.23 22.64 -10.21
CA GLN A 237 12.67 24.00 -10.10
C GLN A 237 12.90 24.61 -8.71
N LEU A 238 12.73 23.85 -7.63
CA LEU A 238 12.99 24.28 -6.25
C LEU A 238 14.48 24.55 -6.02
N ARG A 239 15.36 23.68 -6.56
CA ARG A 239 16.80 23.88 -6.51
C ARG A 239 17.22 25.19 -7.19
N ALA A 240 16.64 25.50 -8.36
CA ALA A 240 16.87 26.77 -9.06
C ALA A 240 16.42 27.99 -8.25
N ARG A 241 15.50 27.82 -7.30
CA ARG A 241 15.05 28.84 -6.34
C ARG A 241 15.79 28.81 -5.00
N GLY A 242 16.88 28.05 -4.90
CA GLY A 242 17.69 27.98 -3.68
C GLY A 242 17.07 27.14 -2.56
N ILE A 243 16.11 26.26 -2.87
CA ILE A 243 15.47 25.34 -1.91
C ILE A 243 15.94 23.91 -2.24
N PRO A 244 17.11 23.47 -1.72
CA PRO A 244 17.54 22.09 -1.85
C PRO A 244 16.60 21.15 -1.09
N THR A 245 16.32 19.98 -1.65
CA THR A 245 15.36 19.04 -1.10
C THR A 245 15.91 17.61 -1.02
N GLY A 246 15.66 16.95 0.10
CA GLY A 246 15.68 15.49 0.17
C GLY A 246 14.43 14.91 -0.48
N TYR A 247 14.51 13.65 -0.89
CA TYR A 247 13.41 12.98 -1.58
C TYR A 247 13.18 11.56 -1.05
N LEU A 248 11.92 11.22 -0.83
CA LEU A 248 11.48 9.88 -0.49
C LEU A 248 10.26 9.53 -1.32
N ARG A 249 10.31 8.41 -2.05
CA ARG A 249 9.15 7.83 -2.72
C ARG A 249 8.67 6.59 -1.98
N LEU A 250 7.47 6.68 -1.42
CA LEU A 250 6.80 5.54 -0.84
C LEU A 250 6.40 4.56 -1.95
N LYS A 251 6.71 3.29 -1.71
CA LYS A 251 6.35 2.16 -2.58
C LYS A 251 5.27 1.27 -1.99
N ALA A 252 5.00 1.39 -0.68
CA ALA A 252 4.01 0.59 0.02
C ALA A 252 3.57 1.20 1.37
N VAL A 253 2.45 0.68 1.87
CA VAL A 253 1.96 0.78 3.26
C VAL A 253 1.79 -0.68 3.76
N PRO A 254 2.22 -1.05 4.98
CA PRO A 254 2.71 -0.19 6.05
C PRO A 254 4.03 0.51 5.75
N PHE A 255 4.27 1.59 6.48
CA PHE A 255 5.53 2.32 6.41
C PHE A 255 6.68 1.52 7.03
N THR A 256 7.86 1.70 6.49
CA THR A 256 9.10 1.08 7.00
C THR A 256 9.85 2.07 7.89
N PRO A 257 10.81 1.60 8.72
CA PRO A 257 11.65 2.49 9.54
C PRO A 257 12.35 3.61 8.76
N HIS A 258 12.58 3.38 7.46
CA HIS A 258 13.14 4.37 6.56
C HIS A 258 12.34 5.68 6.48
N LEU A 259 11.00 5.61 6.52
CA LEU A 259 10.15 6.81 6.56
C LEU A 259 10.40 7.59 7.84
N VAL A 260 10.44 6.92 8.99
CA VAL A 260 10.66 7.55 10.30
C VAL A 260 12.00 8.26 10.32
N SER A 261 13.07 7.61 9.85
CA SER A 261 14.39 8.22 9.73
C SER A 261 14.40 9.42 8.79
N PHE A 262 13.68 9.35 7.67
CA PHE A 262 13.57 10.46 6.72
C PHE A 262 12.85 11.66 7.33
N VAL A 263 11.70 11.45 7.99
CA VAL A 263 10.94 12.54 8.63
C VAL A 263 11.75 13.23 9.71
N LYS A 264 12.49 12.47 10.53
CA LYS A 264 13.36 13.02 11.59
C LYS A 264 14.54 13.83 11.05
N ARG A 265 15.00 13.53 9.83
CA ARG A 265 16.17 14.18 9.22
C ARG A 265 15.89 15.62 8.78
N TYR A 266 14.71 15.90 8.26
CA TYR A 266 14.41 17.20 7.67
C TYR A 266 13.60 18.09 8.61
N ARG A 267 13.77 19.41 8.48
CA ARG A 267 13.05 20.38 9.31
C ARG A 267 11.57 20.45 8.93
N ARG A 268 11.27 20.35 7.63
CA ARG A 268 9.90 20.31 7.09
C ARG A 268 9.78 19.16 6.08
N ILE A 269 8.64 18.48 6.11
CA ILE A 269 8.32 17.40 5.18
C ILE A 269 7.08 17.82 4.39
N TYR A 270 7.20 17.87 3.07
CA TYR A 270 6.06 18.08 2.17
C TYR A 270 5.65 16.78 1.53
N VAL A 271 4.47 16.32 1.87
CA VAL A 271 3.82 15.18 1.24
C VAL A 271 3.00 15.72 0.09
N VAL A 272 3.34 15.32 -1.13
CA VAL A 272 2.62 15.77 -2.32
C VAL A 272 1.64 14.69 -2.74
N GLU A 273 0.37 15.07 -2.87
CA GLU A 273 -0.71 14.10 -3.04
C GLU A 273 -1.88 14.63 -3.85
N GLN A 274 -2.51 13.71 -4.59
CA GLN A 274 -3.59 14.03 -5.51
C GLN A 274 -4.99 13.87 -4.88
N ASN A 275 -5.17 14.46 -3.70
CA ASN A 275 -6.43 14.47 -2.95
C ASN A 275 -6.58 15.76 -2.10
N ARG A 276 -7.81 16.08 -1.70
CA ARG A 276 -8.14 17.32 -0.96
C ARG A 276 -7.74 17.27 0.52
N ASP A 277 -7.77 16.09 1.13
CA ASP A 277 -7.76 15.97 2.59
C ASP A 277 -6.36 15.75 3.16
N GLY A 278 -5.38 15.41 2.31
CA GLY A 278 -4.03 15.14 2.78
C GLY A 278 -3.89 13.73 3.35
N GLN A 279 -4.56 12.74 2.75
CA GLN A 279 -4.71 11.40 3.31
C GLN A 279 -3.38 10.72 3.65
N MET A 280 -2.38 10.82 2.76
CA MET A 280 -1.06 10.25 3.01
C MET A 280 -0.34 11.02 4.12
N ALA A 281 -0.43 12.34 4.12
CA ALA A 281 0.17 13.16 5.18
C ALA A 281 -0.40 12.78 6.56
N ASP A 282 -1.70 12.56 6.66
CA ASP A 282 -2.34 12.12 7.90
C ASP A 282 -1.90 10.72 8.33
N MET A 283 -1.80 9.77 7.41
CA MET A 283 -1.26 8.45 7.70
C MET A 283 0.18 8.53 8.22
N ILE A 284 1.01 9.38 7.62
CA ILE A 284 2.38 9.62 8.08
C ILE A 284 2.38 10.26 9.47
N ARG A 285 1.54 11.26 9.74
CA ARG A 285 1.43 11.89 11.08
C ARG A 285 1.05 10.89 12.16
N LEU A 286 0.17 9.93 11.85
CA LEU A 286 -0.21 8.85 12.76
C LEU A 286 0.96 7.87 13.02
N GLU A 287 1.81 7.64 12.03
CA GLU A 287 3.01 6.79 12.17
C GLU A 287 4.13 7.48 12.96
N VAL A 288 4.25 8.81 12.84
CA VAL A 288 5.28 9.61 13.53
C VAL A 288 4.67 10.76 14.34
N PRO A 289 3.90 10.46 15.41
CA PRO A 289 3.14 11.46 16.16
C PRO A 289 4.03 12.56 16.77
N GLU A 290 5.26 12.21 17.20
CA GLU A 290 6.23 13.17 17.74
C GLU A 290 6.68 14.22 16.72
N GLU A 291 6.69 13.87 15.43
CA GLU A 291 7.15 14.72 14.33
C GLU A 291 6.00 15.27 13.47
N ALA A 292 4.74 15.04 13.89
CA ALA A 292 3.56 15.36 13.09
C ALA A 292 3.49 16.82 12.64
N SER A 293 4.00 17.75 13.44
CA SER A 293 4.05 19.19 13.13
C SER A 293 4.98 19.55 11.97
N ARG A 294 5.93 18.67 11.62
CA ARG A 294 6.83 18.84 10.48
C ARG A 294 6.19 18.43 9.16
N VAL A 295 5.17 17.58 9.21
CA VAL A 295 4.52 16.98 8.05
C VAL A 295 3.44 17.93 7.53
N ARG A 296 3.67 18.46 6.33
CA ARG A 296 2.77 19.36 5.59
C ARG A 296 2.30 18.67 4.33
N SER A 297 1.11 19.02 3.87
CA SER A 297 0.53 18.47 2.64
C SER A 297 0.54 19.52 1.53
N VAL A 298 0.91 19.11 0.33
CA VAL A 298 0.81 19.85 -0.93
C VAL A 298 -0.22 19.12 -1.77
N ARG A 299 -1.38 19.76 -1.95
CA ARG A 299 -2.60 19.08 -2.40
C ARG A 299 -2.95 19.50 -3.81
N HIS A 300 -3.18 18.53 -4.68
CA HIS A 300 -3.67 18.75 -6.03
C HIS A 300 -4.91 17.89 -6.30
N TYR A 301 -6.07 18.47 -6.59
CA TYR A 301 -7.31 17.69 -6.67
C TYR A 301 -8.27 18.19 -7.76
N THR A 302 -7.69 18.73 -8.84
CA THR A 302 -8.44 19.24 -10.00
C THR A 302 -8.93 18.14 -10.93
N GLY A 303 -8.36 16.92 -10.83
CA GLY A 303 -8.63 15.79 -11.71
C GLY A 303 -7.73 15.67 -12.93
N LEU A 304 -6.80 16.60 -13.07
CA LEU A 304 -5.71 16.51 -14.02
C LEU A 304 -4.49 15.85 -13.36
N PRO A 305 -3.61 15.21 -14.15
CA PRO A 305 -2.29 14.84 -13.66
C PRO A 305 -1.60 16.07 -13.06
N ILE A 306 -1.00 15.88 -11.89
CA ILE A 306 -0.28 16.94 -11.19
C ILE A 306 0.93 17.41 -12.01
N ASP A 307 1.09 18.74 -12.14
CA ASP A 307 2.24 19.35 -12.78
C ASP A 307 3.28 19.83 -11.76
N ALA A 308 4.54 19.90 -12.18
CA ALA A 308 5.66 20.29 -11.33
C ALA A 308 5.57 21.74 -10.83
N LEU A 309 5.06 22.66 -11.67
CA LEU A 309 5.00 24.08 -11.34
C LEU A 309 4.04 24.34 -10.18
N SER A 310 2.85 23.75 -10.20
CA SER A 310 1.87 23.83 -9.11
C SER A 310 2.48 23.37 -7.78
N VAL A 311 3.29 22.31 -7.79
CA VAL A 311 3.99 21.80 -6.59
C VAL A 311 5.05 22.79 -6.12
N THR A 312 5.88 23.27 -7.04
CA THR A 312 6.95 24.23 -6.74
C THR A 312 6.40 25.52 -6.13
N GLU A 313 5.38 26.12 -6.75
CA GLU A 313 4.80 27.38 -6.26
C GLU A 313 4.15 27.22 -4.89
N GLU A 314 3.49 26.09 -4.65
CA GLU A 314 2.90 25.80 -3.34
C GLU A 314 3.97 25.70 -2.25
N ILE A 315 5.07 24.98 -2.51
CA ILE A 315 6.16 24.82 -1.55
C ILE A 315 6.86 26.17 -1.30
N VAL A 316 7.16 26.94 -2.35
CA VAL A 316 7.76 28.28 -2.27
C VAL A 316 6.90 29.19 -1.39
N ARG A 317 5.57 29.18 -1.61
CA ARG A 317 4.61 29.92 -0.79
C ARG A 317 4.64 29.49 0.68
N GLN A 318 4.71 28.19 0.96
CA GLN A 318 4.77 27.67 2.33
C GLN A 318 6.12 27.91 3.04
N GLU A 319 7.20 28.10 2.29
CA GLU A 319 8.51 28.54 2.81
C GLU A 319 8.59 30.07 2.99
N GLY A 320 7.59 30.84 2.54
CA GLY A 320 7.59 32.29 2.63
C GLY A 320 8.58 32.97 1.66
N ALA A 321 9.04 32.24 0.64
CA ALA A 321 9.85 32.81 -0.42
C ALA A 321 8.95 33.54 -1.43
N PRO A 322 9.42 34.66 -2.04
CA PRO A 322 8.61 35.39 -3.01
C PRO A 322 8.27 34.49 -4.21
N VAL A 323 6.97 34.32 -4.45
CA VAL A 323 6.43 33.65 -5.65
C VAL A 323 6.87 34.48 -6.86
N ALA A 324 7.62 33.87 -7.79
CA ALA A 324 7.94 34.55 -9.04
C ALA A 324 6.63 34.80 -9.80
N PRO A 325 6.39 35.99 -10.38
CA PRO A 325 5.19 36.23 -11.14
C PRO A 325 5.11 35.21 -12.29
N VAL A 326 4.00 34.48 -12.37
CA VAL A 326 3.70 33.58 -13.49
C VAL A 326 3.86 34.40 -14.77
N ALA A 327 4.79 34.01 -15.64
CA ALA A 327 4.94 34.64 -16.93
C ALA A 327 3.63 34.46 -17.70
N ALA A 328 2.85 35.53 -17.82
CA ALA A 328 1.67 35.56 -18.66
C ALA A 328 2.12 35.47 -20.13
N GLY A 329 2.12 34.26 -20.68
CA GLY A 329 2.31 33.99 -22.12
C GLY A 329 2.52 32.49 -22.35
N ALA A 330 1.76 31.77 -23.17
CA ALA A 330 0.94 32.20 -24.29
C ALA A 330 -0.40 31.45 -24.32
N SER A 331 -1.49 32.22 -24.37
CA SER A 331 -2.67 31.78 -25.10
C SER A 331 -2.31 31.77 -26.58
N ARG A 332 -2.34 30.58 -27.20
CA ARG A 332 -2.78 30.35 -28.58
C ARG A 332 -3.02 28.87 -28.80
#